data_AF-A0A9Q9R8I9-F1
#
_entry.id   AF-A0A9Q9R8I9-F1
#
_cell.length_a   1.000
_cell.length_b   1.000
_cell.length_c   1.000
_cell.angle_alpha   90.00
_cell.angle_beta   90.00
_cell.angle_gamma   90.00
#
_symmetry.space_group_name_H-M   'P 1'
#
loop_
_entity.id
_entity.type
_entity.pdbx_description
1 polymer ?
#
loop_
_entity_poly.entity_id
_entity_poly.type
_entity_poly.pdbx_seq_one_letter_code
_entity_poly.pdbx_strand_id
1 'polypeptide(L)'
;MALPPKFAGQKLQFAHPPASDSAVAHTTHTLEFYLDYCCPFSAKIFRTLQNDVIPAIKANPAWASSLTFIFRQQIQPWHPSSTLMHEAALAVLRLAPEKFWEFSAVLFDEQQDYFDVNVVNEKRNDTYRRLAKVAAKVGVDADKVFDLLVISDKPGEDGALNAGNKVTNDVKVITKMNRLIGVHVTPTAVFDGVVQDVSSGWTKEQWIEWLQKNVNGLNHAQVRCYARPTAKKPIKMEDELKRQARAASKDGKEFELPEKLIIYHAGTGRITFMAMLKITTLFIGAFFCCIVAPSYIKAEKPELLTAGVVLCGIIPVIFVTYITSPFVTHIHVHLPAYARTSRPILERFIKNLPPTTPLTLTTMSAISKPRYSSMHAGDLSPVRRRLGLINYVRDTKEENARRKWYMFRAVGKFYVQDKRPQTRVRYQKKTDKVDGWIWDVIKERIDNRALKAASPYKGNVSI
;
A
#
# COMPACT_ATOMS: atom_id res chain seq x y z
N MET A 1 19.34 -7.44 -11.77
CA MET A 1 19.09 -5.98 -11.76
C MET A 1 20.40 -5.22 -11.81
N ALA A 2 20.43 -4.02 -12.40
CA ALA A 2 21.68 -3.28 -12.63
C ALA A 2 22.29 -2.75 -11.33
N LEU A 3 23.59 -2.94 -11.16
CA LEU A 3 24.41 -2.37 -10.09
C LEU A 3 25.69 -1.81 -10.74
N PRO A 4 25.95 -0.49 -10.65
CA PRO A 4 27.18 0.10 -11.17
C PRO A 4 28.44 -0.57 -10.61
N PRO A 5 29.52 -0.73 -11.40
CA PRO A 5 30.75 -1.40 -10.94
C PRO A 5 31.35 -0.80 -9.66
N LYS A 6 31.27 0.52 -9.48
CA LYS A 6 31.71 1.21 -8.26
C LYS A 6 30.97 0.82 -6.97
N PHE A 7 29.85 0.11 -7.09
CA PHE A 7 29.07 -0.42 -5.97
C PHE A 7 29.12 -1.95 -5.88
N ALA A 8 30.04 -2.61 -6.60
CA ALA A 8 30.10 -4.07 -6.69
C ALA A 8 30.16 -4.77 -5.33
N GLY A 9 30.78 -4.17 -4.31
CA GLY A 9 30.81 -4.72 -2.94
C GLY A 9 29.42 -4.92 -2.31
N GLN A 10 28.38 -4.23 -2.79
CA GLN A 10 26.99 -4.46 -2.38
C GLN A 10 26.43 -5.80 -2.87
N LYS A 11 27.03 -6.41 -3.91
CA LYS A 11 26.65 -7.70 -4.46
C LYS A 11 27.43 -8.81 -3.74
N LEU A 12 26.71 -9.72 -3.11
CA LEU A 12 27.28 -10.93 -2.52
C LEU A 12 27.01 -12.12 -3.44
N GLN A 13 28.07 -12.65 -4.03
CA GLN A 13 28.07 -13.91 -4.75
C GLN A 13 28.49 -15.03 -3.79
N PHE A 14 27.82 -16.19 -3.90
CA PHE A 14 28.06 -17.32 -3.02
C PHE A 14 28.95 -18.40 -3.66
N ALA A 15 29.05 -18.40 -4.99
CA ALA A 15 29.98 -19.23 -5.75
C ALA A 15 30.50 -18.45 -6.96
N HIS A 16 31.66 -18.88 -7.47
CA HIS A 16 32.17 -18.36 -8.74
C HIS A 16 31.32 -18.86 -9.91
N PRO A 17 31.05 -18.01 -10.92
CA PRO A 17 30.42 -18.48 -12.15
C PRO A 17 31.26 -19.61 -12.77
N PRO A 18 30.64 -20.70 -13.24
CA PRO A 18 31.36 -21.71 -14.01
C PRO A 18 31.94 -21.07 -15.28
N ALA A 19 33.15 -21.49 -15.65
CA ALA A 19 33.72 -21.15 -16.95
C ALA A 19 32.77 -21.68 -18.04
N SER A 20 32.47 -20.85 -19.03
CA SER A 20 31.60 -21.22 -20.14
C SER A 20 32.09 -20.56 -21.41
N ASP A 21 32.25 -21.36 -22.46
CA ASP A 21 32.54 -20.88 -23.82
C ASP A 21 31.27 -20.37 -24.54
N SER A 22 30.12 -20.37 -23.84
CA SER A 22 28.87 -19.84 -24.35
C SER A 22 28.89 -18.32 -24.41
N ALA A 23 28.36 -17.75 -25.50
CA ALA A 23 28.09 -16.32 -25.59
C ALA A 23 26.98 -15.85 -24.62
N VAL A 24 26.22 -16.78 -24.04
CA VAL A 24 25.24 -16.49 -23.00
C VAL A 24 25.95 -16.41 -21.65
N ALA A 25 26.05 -15.20 -21.10
CA ALA A 25 26.65 -14.98 -19.80
C ALA A 25 25.93 -15.81 -18.71
N HIS A 26 26.70 -16.39 -17.79
CA HIS A 26 26.14 -17.02 -16.61
C HIS A 26 25.30 -16.01 -15.81
N THR A 27 24.05 -16.37 -15.54
CA THR A 27 23.11 -15.53 -14.79
C THR A 27 22.65 -16.24 -13.53
N THR A 28 22.48 -15.47 -12.46
CA THR A 28 21.93 -15.92 -11.19
C THR A 28 20.60 -15.22 -10.93
N HIS A 29 19.74 -15.87 -10.17
CA HIS A 29 18.65 -15.18 -9.49
C HIS A 29 19.22 -14.08 -8.60
N THR A 30 18.56 -12.92 -8.58
CA THR A 30 18.97 -11.78 -7.76
C THR A 30 17.94 -11.54 -6.66
N LEU A 31 18.36 -11.62 -5.39
CA LEU A 31 17.57 -11.20 -4.25
C LEU A 31 18.16 -9.92 -3.65
N GLU A 32 17.46 -8.80 -3.80
CA GLU A 32 17.89 -7.48 -3.35
C GLU A 32 17.20 -7.12 -2.04
N PHE A 33 17.95 -6.60 -1.08
CA PHE A 33 17.45 -6.14 0.20
C PHE A 33 17.65 -4.64 0.34
N TYR A 34 16.55 -3.89 0.38
CA TYR A 34 16.55 -2.46 0.64
C TYR A 34 16.54 -2.23 2.13
N LEU A 35 17.69 -1.81 2.67
CA LEU A 35 17.97 -1.74 4.09
C LEU A 35 18.44 -0.33 4.47
N ASP A 36 17.96 0.13 5.61
CA ASP A 36 18.39 1.38 6.25
C ASP A 36 19.23 1.05 7.49
N TYR A 37 20.44 1.60 7.58
CA TYR A 37 21.32 1.35 8.73
C TYR A 37 20.76 1.87 10.06
N CYS A 38 19.82 2.81 10.05
CA CYS A 38 19.18 3.32 11.27
C CYS A 38 17.81 2.66 11.56
N CYS A 39 17.35 1.73 10.72
CA CYS A 39 16.08 1.02 10.95
C CYS A 39 16.28 -0.26 11.78
N PRO A 40 15.60 -0.44 12.93
CA PRO A 40 15.74 -1.64 13.76
C PRO A 40 15.25 -2.91 13.05
N PHE A 41 14.24 -2.80 12.16
CA PHE A 41 13.77 -3.93 11.37
C PHE A 41 14.77 -4.34 10.27
N SER A 42 15.56 -3.39 9.76
CA SER A 42 16.64 -3.67 8.80
C SER A 42 17.80 -4.38 9.49
N ALA A 43 18.15 -3.97 10.71
CA ALA A 43 19.13 -4.70 11.53
C ALA A 43 18.65 -6.14 11.81
N LYS A 44 17.37 -6.30 12.19
CA LYS A 44 16.79 -7.62 12.50
C LYS A 44 16.90 -8.59 11.31
N ILE A 45 16.42 -8.19 10.12
CA ILE A 45 16.50 -9.05 8.93
C ILE A 45 17.97 -9.32 8.54
N PHE A 46 18.84 -8.29 8.61
CA PHE A 46 20.24 -8.44 8.23
C PHE A 46 20.96 -9.46 9.12
N ARG A 47 20.73 -9.44 10.44
CA ARG A 47 21.31 -10.43 11.37
C ARG A 47 20.87 -11.85 11.05
N THR A 48 19.58 -12.07 10.78
CA THR A 48 19.10 -13.41 10.35
C THR A 48 19.73 -13.82 9.03
N LEU A 49 19.84 -12.91 8.06
CA LEU A 49 20.47 -13.20 6.78
C LEU A 49 21.95 -13.58 6.98
N GLN A 50 22.69 -12.79 7.75
CA GLN A 50 24.12 -12.98 8.00
C GLN A 50 24.42 -14.26 8.78
N ASN A 51 23.69 -14.52 9.85
CA ASN A 51 24.00 -15.58 10.80
C ASN A 51 23.43 -16.94 10.39
N ASP A 52 22.28 -16.95 9.71
CA ASP A 52 21.53 -18.18 9.46
C ASP A 52 21.38 -18.50 7.97
N VAL A 53 20.96 -17.52 7.16
CA VAL A 53 20.55 -17.76 5.76
C VAL A 53 21.74 -17.83 4.82
N ILE A 54 22.69 -16.90 4.92
CA ILE A 54 23.90 -16.88 4.10
C ILE A 54 24.73 -18.15 4.32
N PRO A 55 24.98 -18.62 5.56
CA PRO A 55 25.63 -19.90 5.79
C PRO A 55 24.86 -21.08 5.18
N ALA A 56 23.53 -21.10 5.29
CA ALA A 56 22.70 -22.14 4.69
C ALA A 56 22.77 -22.14 3.14
N ILE A 57 22.85 -20.96 2.51
CA ILE A 57 23.06 -20.83 1.06
C ILE A 57 24.43 -21.35 0.66
N LYS A 58 25.49 -20.96 1.37
CA LYS A 58 26.85 -21.43 1.10
C LYS A 58 26.99 -22.94 1.26
N ALA A 59 26.28 -23.54 2.22
CA ALA A 59 26.26 -24.98 2.44
C ALA A 59 25.45 -25.77 1.38
N ASN A 60 24.68 -25.09 0.51
CA ASN A 60 23.91 -25.70 -0.55
C ASN A 60 24.47 -25.31 -1.93
N PRO A 61 25.25 -26.17 -2.60
CA PRO A 61 25.90 -25.84 -3.88
C PRO A 61 24.94 -25.38 -4.98
N ALA A 62 23.71 -25.92 -4.99
CA ALA A 62 22.69 -25.54 -5.96
C ALA A 62 22.25 -24.08 -5.76
N TRP A 63 22.07 -23.63 -4.51
CA TRP A 63 21.78 -22.22 -4.23
C TRP A 63 23.00 -21.32 -4.42
N ALA A 64 24.16 -21.76 -3.96
CA ALA A 64 25.37 -20.97 -4.01
C ALA A 64 25.74 -20.57 -5.45
N SER A 65 25.53 -21.46 -6.42
CA SER A 65 25.78 -21.23 -7.85
C SER A 65 24.68 -20.44 -8.56
N SER A 66 23.44 -20.48 -8.08
CA SER A 66 22.28 -19.92 -8.79
C SER A 66 21.73 -18.62 -8.19
N LEU A 67 22.23 -18.18 -7.03
CA LEU A 67 21.69 -17.03 -6.31
C LEU A 67 22.75 -15.96 -6.06
N THR A 68 22.31 -14.71 -5.98
CA THR A 68 23.14 -13.58 -5.59
C THR A 68 22.31 -12.62 -4.75
N PHE A 69 22.90 -12.13 -3.65
CA PHE A 69 22.31 -11.07 -2.85
C PHE A 69 22.80 -9.70 -3.26
N ILE A 70 21.95 -8.68 -3.18
CA ILE A 70 22.37 -7.29 -3.31
C ILE A 70 21.85 -6.48 -2.12
N PHE A 71 22.75 -5.84 -1.39
CA PHE A 71 22.39 -4.85 -0.39
C PHE A 71 22.09 -3.52 -1.08
N ARG A 72 20.86 -3.04 -0.98
CA ARG A 72 20.45 -1.72 -1.46
C ARG A 72 20.34 -0.77 -0.27
N GLN A 73 21.28 0.16 -0.20
CA GLN A 73 21.29 1.20 0.81
C GLN A 73 20.08 2.14 0.63
N GLN A 74 19.09 2.05 1.52
CA GLN A 74 17.82 2.80 1.47
C GLN A 74 17.73 3.78 2.64
N ILE A 75 18.20 5.00 2.44
CA ILE A 75 18.18 6.07 3.44
C ILE A 75 16.73 6.50 3.73
N GLN A 76 16.29 6.43 4.98
CA GLN A 76 14.99 6.96 5.40
C GLN A 76 15.12 8.36 6.00
N PRO A 77 14.45 9.39 5.44
CA PRO A 77 14.62 10.78 5.89
C PRO A 77 14.17 11.08 7.32
N TRP A 78 13.34 10.23 7.92
CA TRP A 78 12.91 10.37 9.32
C TRP A 78 13.90 9.75 10.33
N HIS A 79 15.00 9.18 9.85
CA HIS A 79 16.16 8.81 10.65
C HIS A 79 17.31 9.78 10.31
N PRO A 80 17.44 10.93 10.99
CA PRO A 80 18.39 11.99 10.59
C PRO A 80 19.84 11.51 10.41
N SER A 81 20.31 10.62 11.28
CA SER A 81 21.66 10.04 11.26
C SER A 81 21.88 8.99 10.16
N SER A 82 20.81 8.43 9.60
CA SER A 82 20.86 7.37 8.56
C SER A 82 21.74 7.79 7.38
N THR A 83 21.61 9.04 6.92
CA THR A 83 22.45 9.56 5.82
C THR A 83 23.94 9.42 6.13
N LEU A 84 24.37 9.74 7.35
CA LEU A 84 25.77 9.68 7.76
C LEU A 84 26.27 8.23 7.79
N MET A 85 25.45 7.31 8.32
CA MET A 85 25.75 5.87 8.36
C MET A 85 25.90 5.30 6.94
N HIS A 86 25.02 5.68 6.02
CA HIS A 86 25.08 5.27 4.61
C HIS A 86 26.29 5.85 3.87
N GLU A 87 26.64 7.11 4.13
CA GLU A 87 27.86 7.72 3.59
C GLU A 87 29.12 6.98 4.06
N ALA A 88 29.20 6.58 5.33
CA ALA A 88 30.30 5.75 5.83
C ALA A 88 30.40 4.40 5.10
N ALA A 89 29.26 3.74 4.86
CA ALA A 89 29.22 2.51 4.08
C ALA A 89 29.67 2.70 2.62
N LEU A 90 29.37 3.85 2.02
CA LEU A 90 29.85 4.22 0.68
C LEU A 90 31.35 4.55 0.67
N ALA A 91 31.87 5.17 1.74
CA ALA A 91 33.30 5.40 1.89
C ALA A 91 34.07 4.07 1.98
N VAL A 92 33.56 3.12 2.76
CA VAL A 92 34.10 1.74 2.80
C VAL A 92 34.03 1.08 1.44
N LEU A 93 32.92 1.21 0.69
CA LEU A 93 32.82 0.67 -0.67
C LEU A 93 33.89 1.21 -1.63
N ARG A 94 34.29 2.47 -1.48
CA ARG A 94 35.36 3.06 -2.31
C ARG A 94 36.74 2.54 -1.95
N LEU A 95 37.00 2.32 -0.66
CA LEU A 95 38.33 1.98 -0.15
C LEU A 95 38.59 0.47 -0.14
N ALA A 96 37.58 -0.32 0.23
CA ALA A 96 37.67 -1.76 0.47
C ALA A 96 36.31 -2.42 0.18
N PRO A 97 35.89 -2.55 -1.10
CA PRO A 97 34.58 -3.07 -1.46
C PRO A 97 34.30 -4.49 -0.93
N GLU A 98 35.33 -5.32 -0.78
CA GLU A 98 35.27 -6.65 -0.18
C GLU A 98 34.89 -6.64 1.31
N LYS A 99 35.14 -5.52 2.01
CA LYS A 99 34.79 -5.33 3.43
C LYS A 99 33.39 -4.79 3.66
N PHE A 100 32.63 -4.49 2.61
CA PHE A 100 31.32 -3.85 2.74
C PHE A 100 30.31 -4.65 3.60
N TRP A 101 30.24 -5.98 3.42
CA TRP A 101 29.30 -6.81 4.19
C TRP A 101 29.74 -6.99 5.65
N GLU A 102 31.05 -7.15 5.89
CA GLU A 102 31.61 -7.17 7.24
C GLU A 102 31.35 -5.85 7.97
N PHE A 103 31.63 -4.71 7.30
CA PHE A 103 31.35 -3.38 7.84
C PHE A 103 29.85 -3.19 8.14
N SER A 104 28.98 -3.62 7.22
CA SER A 104 27.53 -3.52 7.41
C SER A 104 27.06 -4.30 8.64
N ALA A 105 27.65 -5.46 8.91
CA ALA A 105 27.35 -6.24 10.12
C ALA A 105 27.72 -5.46 11.38
N VAL A 106 28.97 -4.98 11.47
CA VAL A 106 29.45 -4.20 12.63
C VAL A 106 28.63 -2.92 12.81
N LEU A 107 28.31 -2.21 11.73
CA LEU A 107 27.49 -1.00 11.79
C LEU A 107 26.06 -1.27 12.27
N PHE A 108 25.48 -2.41 11.91
CA PHE A 108 24.18 -2.82 12.47
C PHE A 108 24.27 -3.25 13.93
N ASP A 109 25.38 -3.84 14.36
CA ASP A 109 25.60 -4.21 15.76
C ASP A 109 25.75 -2.98 16.66
N GLU A 110 26.33 -1.90 16.13
CA GLU A 110 26.45 -0.60 16.80
C GLU A 110 25.32 0.38 16.44
N GLN A 111 24.23 -0.09 15.82
CA GLN A 111 23.17 0.77 15.30
C GLN A 111 22.58 1.74 16.35
N GLN A 112 22.39 1.28 17.60
CA GLN A 112 21.72 2.07 18.63
C GLN A 112 22.49 3.34 18.98
N ASP A 113 23.81 3.31 18.86
CA ASP A 113 24.71 4.45 19.13
C ASP A 113 24.48 5.65 18.21
N TYR A 114 23.72 5.44 17.13
CA TYR A 114 23.38 6.44 16.11
C TYR A 114 21.90 6.83 16.11
N PHE A 115 21.09 6.33 17.05
CA PHE A 115 19.70 6.79 17.21
C PHE A 115 19.61 8.20 17.77
N ASP A 116 18.49 8.86 17.52
CA ASP A 116 18.26 10.30 17.80
C ASP A 116 18.78 10.74 19.17
N VAL A 117 18.38 10.05 20.24
CA VAL A 117 18.77 10.39 21.63
C VAL A 117 20.28 10.38 21.86
N ASN A 118 21.03 9.58 21.10
CA ASN A 118 22.47 9.40 21.27
C ASN A 118 23.30 10.37 20.41
N VAL A 119 22.71 11.00 19.39
CA VAL A 119 23.43 11.88 18.46
C VAL A 119 22.85 13.30 18.35
N VAL A 120 21.73 13.58 19.04
CA VAL A 120 21.03 14.88 18.93
C VAL A 120 21.92 16.10 19.22
N ASN A 121 22.91 15.97 20.10
CA ASN A 121 23.85 17.03 20.46
C ASN A 121 25.23 16.88 19.81
N GLU A 122 25.41 15.89 18.92
CA GLU A 122 26.69 15.61 18.27
C GLU A 122 26.82 16.40 16.97
N LYS A 123 28.01 16.96 16.70
CA LYS A 123 28.27 17.60 15.42
C LYS A 123 28.48 16.54 14.34
N ARG A 124 28.05 16.85 13.11
CA ARG A 124 28.17 15.95 11.95
C ARG A 124 29.56 15.32 11.76
N ASN A 125 30.63 16.12 11.88
CA ASN A 125 32.01 15.63 11.71
C ASN A 125 32.47 14.72 12.87
N ASP A 126 31.93 14.90 14.08
CA ASP A 126 32.23 14.01 15.21
C ASP A 126 31.59 12.64 14.98
N THR A 127 30.35 12.61 14.48
CA THR A 127 29.68 11.37 14.08
C THR A 127 30.44 10.65 12.96
N TYR A 128 30.95 11.36 11.95
CA TYR A 128 31.78 10.74 10.92
C TYR A 128 33.09 10.17 11.46
N ARG A 129 33.71 10.83 12.45
CA ARG A 129 34.91 10.31 13.10
C ARG A 129 34.60 9.02 13.86
N ARG A 130 33.45 8.91 14.50
CA ARG A 130 32.98 7.66 15.13
C ARG A 130 32.72 6.57 14.08
N LEU A 131 32.01 6.89 13.00
CA LEU A 131 31.75 5.95 11.90
C LEU A 131 33.04 5.44 11.23
N ALA A 132 34.05 6.30 11.10
CA ALA A 132 35.37 5.90 10.63
C ALA A 132 36.06 4.90 11.57
N LYS A 133 35.91 5.05 12.90
CA LYS A 133 36.38 4.06 13.88
C LYS A 133 35.61 2.73 13.79
N VAL A 134 34.32 2.76 13.43
CA VAL A 134 33.57 1.53 13.13
C VAL A 134 34.18 0.80 11.94
N ALA A 135 34.56 1.53 10.88
CA ALA A 135 35.23 0.95 9.72
C ALA A 135 36.59 0.31 10.06
N ALA A 136 37.33 0.89 11.02
CA ALA A 136 38.58 0.30 11.51
C ALA A 136 38.41 -1.09 12.13
N LYS A 137 37.25 -1.41 12.71
CA LYS A 137 36.96 -2.72 13.30
C LYS A 137 36.99 -3.86 12.27
N VAL A 138 36.83 -3.54 10.98
CA VAL A 138 36.93 -4.51 9.88
C VAL A 138 38.20 -4.34 9.04
N GLY A 139 39.19 -3.61 9.57
CA GLY A 139 40.51 -3.44 8.97
C GLY A 139 40.61 -2.34 7.90
N VAL A 140 39.63 -1.44 7.81
CA VAL A 140 39.70 -0.28 6.89
C VAL A 140 40.29 0.92 7.62
N ASP A 141 41.26 1.60 7.01
CA ASP A 141 41.94 2.77 7.56
C ASP A 141 40.94 3.89 7.92
N ALA A 142 40.84 4.20 9.22
CA ALA A 142 39.89 5.18 9.75
C ALA A 142 40.13 6.58 9.21
N ASP A 143 41.39 7.00 9.07
CA ASP A 143 41.72 8.35 8.63
C ASP A 143 41.34 8.53 7.15
N LYS A 144 41.59 7.52 6.31
CA LYS A 144 41.14 7.53 4.91
C LYS A 144 39.61 7.53 4.78
N VAL A 145 38.90 6.80 5.66
CA VAL A 145 37.43 6.84 5.70
C VAL A 145 36.96 8.23 6.10
N PHE A 146 37.54 8.82 7.14
CA PHE A 146 37.19 10.16 7.60
C PHE A 146 37.47 11.22 6.53
N ASP A 147 38.59 11.12 5.80
CA ASP A 147 38.94 12.01 4.68
C ASP A 147 37.92 11.99 3.52
N LEU A 148 37.16 10.91 3.37
CA LEU A 148 36.05 10.82 2.42
C LEU A 148 34.75 11.44 2.94
N LEU A 149 34.60 11.54 4.26
CA LEU A 149 33.35 11.90 4.94
C LEU A 149 33.33 13.33 5.50
N VAL A 150 34.49 13.85 5.89
CA VAL A 150 34.63 15.15 6.55
C VAL A 150 34.00 16.27 5.71
N ILE A 151 33.28 17.15 6.39
CA ILE A 151 32.69 18.36 5.82
C ILE A 151 33.59 19.54 6.15
N SER A 152 34.01 20.28 5.13
CA SER A 152 34.75 21.54 5.27
C SER A 152 33.91 22.59 5.99
N ASP A 153 34.55 23.34 6.88
CA ASP A 153 33.98 24.55 7.52
C ASP A 153 34.18 25.81 6.66
N LYS A 154 34.88 25.68 5.52
CA LYS A 154 35.11 26.74 4.53
C LYS A 154 34.26 26.51 3.28
N PRO A 155 33.83 27.57 2.58
CA PRO A 155 33.19 27.47 1.27
C PRO A 155 34.03 26.69 0.27
N GLY A 156 33.37 26.08 -0.73
CA GLY A 156 34.04 25.48 -1.88
C GLY A 156 34.82 26.51 -2.71
N GLU A 157 35.66 26.05 -3.64
CA GLU A 157 36.44 26.92 -4.54
C GLU A 157 35.55 27.86 -5.37
N ASP A 158 34.32 27.43 -5.68
CA ASP A 158 33.28 28.19 -6.37
C ASP A 158 32.39 29.02 -5.42
N GLY A 159 32.72 29.07 -4.13
CA GLY A 159 31.91 29.71 -3.09
C GLY A 159 30.73 28.88 -2.59
N ALA A 160 30.58 27.61 -3.00
CA ALA A 160 29.47 26.77 -2.57
C ALA A 160 29.46 26.52 -1.06
N LEU A 161 28.29 26.66 -0.43
CA LEU A 161 28.08 26.43 1.02
C LEU A 161 27.48 25.04 1.34
N ASN A 162 27.23 24.22 0.31
CA ASN A 162 26.55 22.93 0.41
C ASN A 162 27.29 21.81 -0.35
N ALA A 163 28.61 21.90 -0.44
CA ALA A 163 29.45 20.97 -1.21
C ALA A 163 29.29 19.50 -0.81
N GLY A 164 28.93 19.23 0.45
CA GLY A 164 28.83 17.86 0.98
C GLY A 164 30.21 17.25 1.20
N ASN A 165 30.28 15.93 1.17
CA ASN A 165 31.52 15.14 1.28
C ASN A 165 31.86 14.42 -0.03
N LYS A 166 33.00 13.72 -0.08
CA LYS A 166 33.49 13.08 -1.30
C LYS A 166 32.59 11.95 -1.81
N VAL A 167 31.71 11.40 -0.97
CA VAL A 167 30.75 10.33 -1.31
C VAL A 167 29.32 10.83 -1.56
N THR A 168 29.05 12.14 -1.46
CA THR A 168 27.71 12.72 -1.65
C THR A 168 27.11 12.39 -3.03
N ASN A 169 27.93 12.35 -4.08
CA ASN A 169 27.46 11.96 -5.42
C ASN A 169 27.09 10.47 -5.50
N ASP A 170 27.70 9.61 -4.69
CA ASP A 170 27.30 8.21 -4.62
C ASP A 170 25.96 8.04 -3.93
N VAL A 171 25.73 8.77 -2.83
CA VAL A 171 24.41 8.87 -2.16
C VAL A 171 23.34 9.26 -3.18
N LYS A 172 23.56 10.33 -3.95
CA LYS A 172 22.62 10.76 -4.99
C LYS A 172 22.28 9.65 -5.98
N VAL A 173 23.28 8.86 -6.40
CA VAL A 173 23.08 7.76 -7.35
C VAL A 173 22.28 6.62 -6.72
N ILE A 174 22.65 6.13 -5.54
CA ILE A 174 21.91 5.03 -4.87
C ILE A 174 20.47 5.45 -4.56
N THR A 175 20.24 6.69 -4.10
CA THR A 175 18.91 7.22 -3.85
C THR A 175 18.10 7.31 -5.15
N LYS A 176 18.71 7.76 -6.25
CA LYS A 176 18.06 7.80 -7.57
C LYS A 176 17.66 6.40 -8.04
N MET A 177 18.53 5.40 -7.85
CA MET A 177 18.24 4.00 -8.20
C MET A 177 17.08 3.44 -7.39
N ASN A 178 17.07 3.63 -6.08
CA ASN A 178 16.01 3.08 -5.24
C ASN A 178 14.64 3.76 -5.48
N ARG A 179 14.64 5.07 -5.78
CA ARG A 179 13.42 5.81 -6.15
C ARG A 179 12.73 5.21 -7.38
N LEU A 180 13.48 4.62 -8.31
CA LEU A 180 12.90 3.99 -9.51
C LEU A 180 12.09 2.73 -9.16
N ILE A 181 12.53 1.98 -8.13
CA ILE A 181 11.82 0.78 -7.66
C ILE A 181 10.62 1.14 -6.80
N GLY A 182 10.59 2.34 -6.23
CA GLY A 182 9.47 2.83 -5.43
C GLY A 182 9.44 2.25 -4.01
N VAL A 183 10.60 1.85 -3.47
CA VAL A 183 10.71 1.36 -2.10
C VAL A 183 10.45 2.50 -1.11
N HIS A 184 9.50 2.27 -0.21
CA HIS A 184 9.15 3.21 0.86
C HIS A 184 9.52 2.69 2.25
N VAL A 185 9.25 1.41 2.54
CA VAL A 185 9.48 0.80 3.85
C VAL A 185 10.77 -0.02 3.84
N THR A 186 11.52 0.03 4.93
CA THR A 186 12.72 -0.81 5.14
C THR A 186 12.48 -1.78 6.31
N PRO A 187 12.77 -3.09 6.15
CA PRO A 187 13.33 -3.70 4.95
C PRO A 187 12.28 -3.93 3.85
N THR A 188 12.71 -3.92 2.58
CA THR A 188 11.96 -4.44 1.43
C THR A 188 12.85 -5.42 0.66
N ALA A 189 12.34 -6.57 0.27
CA ALA A 189 13.07 -7.50 -0.61
C ALA A 189 12.48 -7.53 -2.03
N VAL A 190 13.36 -7.65 -3.02
CA VAL A 190 13.01 -7.74 -4.44
C VAL A 190 13.72 -8.95 -5.04
N PHE A 191 12.97 -9.91 -5.58
CA PHE A 191 13.50 -11.10 -6.23
C PHE A 191 13.28 -11.01 -7.74
N ASP A 192 14.37 -11.05 -8.52
CA ASP A 192 14.36 -10.91 -9.98
C ASP A 192 13.54 -9.71 -10.49
N GLY A 193 13.61 -8.59 -9.76
CA GLY A 193 12.88 -7.36 -10.08
C GLY A 193 11.44 -7.30 -9.56
N VAL A 194 10.97 -8.33 -8.85
CA VAL A 194 9.62 -8.39 -8.26
C VAL A 194 9.67 -8.29 -6.74
N VAL A 195 8.98 -7.29 -6.18
CA VAL A 195 8.85 -7.09 -4.72
C VAL A 195 8.25 -8.33 -4.06
N GLN A 196 8.83 -8.76 -2.94
CA GLN A 196 8.44 -9.94 -2.18
C GLN A 196 7.81 -9.56 -0.84
N ASP A 197 6.83 -10.35 -0.40
CA ASP A 197 6.19 -10.23 0.91
C ASP A 197 7.00 -10.98 1.98
N VAL A 198 8.24 -10.52 2.20
CA VAL A 198 9.11 -11.03 3.26
C VAL A 198 8.94 -10.19 4.53
N SER A 199 9.19 -10.79 5.69
CA SER A 199 9.18 -10.08 6.96
C SER A 199 10.54 -10.12 7.63
N SER A 200 10.91 -9.03 8.31
CA SER A 200 12.10 -9.00 9.19
C SER A 200 12.01 -9.98 10.36
N GLY A 201 10.82 -10.51 10.66
CA GLY A 201 10.60 -11.53 11.67
C GLY A 201 10.72 -12.97 11.17
N TRP A 202 11.07 -13.20 9.90
CA TRP A 202 11.19 -14.56 9.38
C TRP A 202 12.30 -15.36 10.08
N THR A 203 12.00 -16.62 10.40
CA THR A 203 13.00 -17.56 10.91
C THR A 203 13.86 -18.13 9.79
N LYS A 204 14.95 -18.80 10.15
CA LYS A 204 15.80 -19.54 9.22
C LYS A 204 14.99 -20.53 8.37
N GLU A 205 14.07 -21.26 8.98
CA GLU A 205 13.26 -22.28 8.31
C GLU A 205 12.35 -21.67 7.25
N GLN A 206 11.75 -20.51 7.54
CA GLN A 206 10.90 -19.79 6.58
C GLN A 206 11.71 -19.28 5.39
N TRP A 207 12.94 -18.80 5.62
CA TRP A 207 13.86 -18.44 4.55
C TRP A 207 14.24 -19.64 3.69
N ILE A 208 14.57 -20.77 4.32
CA ILE A 208 14.91 -22.02 3.62
C ILE A 208 13.73 -22.50 2.77
N GLU A 209 12.51 -22.53 3.31
CA GLU A 209 11.30 -22.89 2.57
C GLU A 209 11.11 -21.98 1.36
N TRP A 210 11.30 -20.66 1.54
CA TRP A 210 11.18 -19.70 0.46
C TRP A 210 12.26 -19.89 -0.61
N LEU A 211 13.52 -20.13 -0.23
CA LEU A 211 14.62 -20.37 -1.16
C LEU A 211 14.42 -21.68 -1.94
N GLN A 212 14.01 -22.75 -1.28
CA GLN A 212 13.67 -24.03 -1.92
C GLN A 212 12.61 -23.83 -3.01
N LYS A 213 11.57 -23.05 -2.71
CA LYS A 213 10.46 -22.81 -3.63
C LYS A 213 10.85 -21.94 -4.84
N ASN A 214 11.70 -20.93 -4.64
CA ASN A 214 11.93 -19.90 -5.66
C ASN A 214 13.25 -20.05 -6.43
N VAL A 215 14.27 -20.69 -5.85
CA VAL A 215 15.60 -20.83 -6.46
C VAL A 215 15.79 -22.20 -7.13
N ASN A 216 15.29 -23.29 -6.54
CA ASN A 216 15.44 -24.65 -7.09
C ASN A 216 14.43 -25.01 -8.20
N GLY A 217 13.54 -24.09 -8.58
CA GLY A 217 12.43 -24.36 -9.51
C GLY A 217 12.82 -24.70 -10.95
N LEU A 218 14.12 -24.77 -11.28
CA LEU A 218 14.62 -24.93 -12.66
C LEU A 218 14.83 -26.38 -13.12
N ASN A 219 14.68 -27.40 -12.27
CA ASN A 219 14.54 -28.79 -12.75
C ASN A 219 13.12 -29.13 -13.26
N HIS A 220 12.21 -28.15 -13.28
CA HIS A 220 10.89 -28.23 -13.92
C HIS A 220 10.76 -27.23 -15.07
N ALA A 221 11.82 -27.07 -15.87
CA ALA A 221 11.72 -26.53 -17.23
C ALA A 221 11.06 -27.56 -18.18
N GLN A 222 9.87 -28.03 -17.83
CA GLN A 222 8.90 -28.59 -18.77
C GLN A 222 7.53 -28.07 -18.36
N VAL A 223 7.01 -27.17 -19.20
CA VAL A 223 5.59 -26.79 -19.30
C VAL A 223 5.01 -26.09 -18.06
N ARG A 224 5.32 -24.80 -17.88
CA ARG A 224 4.42 -23.89 -17.14
C ARG A 224 3.33 -23.36 -18.08
N CYS A 225 2.48 -24.28 -18.55
CA CYS A 225 1.09 -23.93 -18.79
C CYS A 225 0.44 -23.68 -17.42
N TYR A 226 -0.23 -22.56 -17.27
CA TYR A 226 -0.92 -22.19 -16.04
C TYR A 226 -2.01 -23.21 -15.70
N ALA A 227 -1.71 -24.15 -14.78
CA ALA A 227 -2.60 -24.72 -13.76
C ALA A 227 -2.06 -26.06 -13.27
N ARG A 228 -1.78 -26.20 -11.97
CA ARG A 228 -2.24 -27.31 -11.09
C ARG A 228 -1.77 -27.14 -9.64
N PRO A 229 -2.44 -27.82 -8.67
CA PRO A 229 -2.87 -27.21 -7.41
C PRO A 229 -1.95 -27.54 -6.24
N THR A 230 -1.75 -26.58 -5.35
CA THR A 230 -1.03 -26.79 -4.09
C THR A 230 -1.92 -27.44 -3.03
N ALA A 231 -1.31 -28.34 -2.24
CA ALA A 231 -1.92 -29.06 -1.13
C ALA A 231 -2.60 -28.13 -0.10
N LYS A 232 -3.77 -28.57 0.41
CA LYS A 232 -4.67 -27.80 1.27
C LYS A 232 -4.08 -27.62 2.68
N LYS A 233 -3.78 -26.38 3.08
CA LYS A 233 -3.86 -25.96 4.49
C LYS A 233 -5.33 -26.00 4.93
N PRO A 234 -5.67 -26.24 6.21
CA PRO A 234 -7.07 -26.28 6.65
C PRO A 234 -7.73 -24.94 6.35
N ILE A 235 -8.67 -24.99 5.41
CA ILE A 235 -9.32 -23.82 4.83
C ILE A 235 -10.40 -23.37 5.83
N LYS A 236 -10.28 -22.14 6.35
CA LYS A 236 -11.39 -21.50 7.08
C LYS A 236 -12.60 -21.49 6.14
N MET A 237 -13.78 -21.82 6.63
CA MET A 237 -15.02 -21.94 5.82
C MET A 237 -15.27 -20.75 4.87
N GLU A 238 -14.80 -19.54 5.23
CA GLU A 238 -14.82 -18.34 4.39
C GLU A 238 -14.00 -18.46 3.09
N ASP A 239 -12.86 -19.14 3.13
CA ASP A 239 -11.97 -19.31 1.98
C ASP A 239 -12.50 -20.39 1.01
N GLU A 240 -13.21 -21.40 1.51
CA GLU A 240 -13.97 -22.36 0.70
C GLU A 240 -15.12 -21.65 -0.03
N LEU A 241 -15.87 -20.79 0.70
CA LEU A 241 -16.94 -19.96 0.14
C LEU A 241 -16.42 -18.97 -0.92
N LYS A 242 -15.28 -18.31 -0.67
CA LYS A 242 -14.64 -17.42 -1.66
C LYS A 242 -14.14 -18.20 -2.87
N ARG A 243 -13.65 -19.43 -2.68
CA ARG A 243 -13.17 -20.29 -3.76
C ARG A 243 -14.31 -20.82 -4.61
N GLN A 244 -15.42 -21.23 -4.00
CA GLN A 244 -16.65 -21.61 -4.69
C GLN A 244 -17.25 -20.41 -5.44
N ALA A 245 -17.25 -19.21 -4.84
CA ALA A 245 -17.68 -17.99 -5.52
C ALA A 245 -16.78 -17.65 -6.73
N ARG A 246 -15.45 -17.86 -6.62
CA ARG A 246 -14.50 -17.67 -7.74
C ARG A 246 -14.63 -18.75 -8.82
N ALA A 247 -14.90 -20.00 -8.45
CA ALA A 247 -15.13 -21.08 -9.40
C ALA A 247 -16.45 -20.89 -10.15
N ALA A 248 -17.53 -20.52 -9.44
CA ALA A 248 -18.81 -20.17 -10.05
C ALA A 248 -18.71 -18.95 -10.99
N SER A 249 -17.76 -18.03 -10.76
CA SER A 249 -17.52 -16.90 -11.66
C SER A 249 -16.75 -17.23 -12.95
N LYS A 250 -16.18 -18.44 -13.06
CA LYS A 250 -15.33 -18.86 -14.20
C LYS A 250 -16.06 -19.70 -15.26
N ASP A 251 -17.30 -20.12 -15.01
CA ASP A 251 -18.10 -20.80 -16.02
C ASP A 251 -18.88 -19.78 -16.85
N GLY A 252 -18.53 -19.68 -18.14
CA GLY A 252 -19.36 -19.07 -19.18
C GLY A 252 -18.74 -17.86 -19.88
N LYS A 253 -18.08 -18.12 -21.03
CA LYS A 253 -17.60 -17.18 -22.07
C LYS A 253 -16.50 -16.20 -21.60
N GLU A 254 -15.35 -16.22 -22.27
CA GLU A 254 -14.27 -15.22 -22.10
C GLU A 254 -14.80 -13.84 -22.46
N PHE A 255 -15.13 -13.04 -21.46
CA PHE A 255 -15.48 -11.64 -21.62
C PHE A 255 -14.27 -10.77 -21.29
N GLU A 256 -13.90 -9.83 -22.18
CA GLU A 256 -12.80 -8.88 -21.97
C GLU A 256 -13.03 -8.00 -20.73
N LEU A 257 -14.30 -7.72 -20.40
CA LEU A 257 -14.70 -6.87 -19.28
C LEU A 257 -15.42 -7.66 -18.17
N PRO A 258 -15.22 -7.30 -16.90
CA PRO A 258 -15.91 -7.92 -15.78
C PRO A 258 -17.41 -7.59 -15.79
N GLU A 259 -18.23 -8.47 -15.21
CA GLU A 259 -19.67 -8.22 -15.03
C GLU A 259 -19.95 -6.99 -14.17
N LYS A 260 -19.13 -6.77 -13.14
CA LYS A 260 -19.25 -5.64 -12.21
C LYS A 260 -18.11 -4.68 -12.45
N LEU A 261 -18.43 -3.51 -13.00
CA LEU A 261 -17.46 -2.46 -13.30
C LEU A 261 -17.60 -1.30 -12.32
N ILE A 262 -16.47 -0.83 -11.75
CA ILE A 262 -16.46 0.30 -10.82
C ILE A 262 -16.53 1.60 -11.62
N ILE A 263 -17.64 2.33 -11.47
CA ILE A 263 -17.90 3.57 -12.20
C ILE A 263 -17.74 4.81 -11.32
N TYR A 264 -17.67 4.65 -10.00
CA TYR A 264 -17.40 5.73 -9.06
C TYR A 264 -16.62 5.21 -7.85
N HIS A 265 -15.68 6.02 -7.37
CA HIS A 265 -14.88 5.79 -6.17
C HIS A 265 -14.61 7.13 -5.48
N ALA A 266 -15.08 7.31 -4.24
CA ALA A 266 -15.01 8.59 -3.53
C ALA A 266 -13.57 9.04 -3.15
N GLY A 267 -12.63 8.10 -3.18
CA GLY A 267 -11.21 8.29 -2.96
C GLY A 267 -10.75 7.65 -1.65
N THR A 268 -9.63 6.94 -1.68
CA THR A 268 -9.20 6.08 -0.57
C THR A 268 -9.02 6.89 0.71
N GLY A 269 -8.35 8.05 0.63
CA GLY A 269 -8.15 8.91 1.80
C GLY A 269 -9.45 9.37 2.46
N ARG A 270 -10.48 9.71 1.68
CA ARG A 270 -11.79 10.13 2.24
C ARG A 270 -12.53 8.98 2.88
N ILE A 271 -12.54 7.82 2.21
CA ILE A 271 -13.18 6.60 2.73
C ILE A 271 -12.51 6.20 4.05
N THR A 272 -11.17 6.20 4.10
CA THR A 272 -10.41 5.90 5.32
C THR A 272 -10.68 6.92 6.41
N PHE A 273 -10.65 8.23 6.11
CA PHE A 273 -10.94 9.28 7.08
C PHE A 273 -12.34 9.11 7.70
N MET A 274 -13.36 8.85 6.88
CA MET A 274 -14.72 8.61 7.36
C MET A 274 -14.84 7.34 8.19
N ALA A 275 -14.11 6.28 7.83
CA ALA A 275 -14.06 5.05 8.60
C ALA A 275 -13.46 5.30 10.00
N MET A 276 -12.35 6.04 10.07
CA MET A 276 -11.67 6.41 11.30
C MET A 276 -12.55 7.30 12.17
N LEU A 277 -13.16 8.35 11.60
CA LEU A 277 -14.04 9.26 12.33
C LEU A 277 -15.17 8.50 13.05
N LYS A 278 -15.84 7.56 12.35
CA LYS A 278 -16.88 6.71 12.93
C LYS A 278 -16.37 5.83 14.08
N ILE A 279 -15.27 5.13 13.85
CA ILE A 279 -14.67 4.22 14.83
C ILE A 279 -14.23 5.01 16.08
N THR A 280 -13.58 6.15 15.90
CA THR A 280 -13.17 7.03 17.01
C THR A 280 -14.36 7.49 17.82
N THR A 281 -15.45 7.96 17.18
CA THR A 281 -16.64 8.36 17.95
C THR A 281 -17.28 7.21 18.70
N LEU A 282 -17.25 5.99 18.16
CA LEU A 282 -17.74 4.80 18.85
C LEU A 282 -16.91 4.49 20.10
N PHE A 283 -15.58 4.57 20.00
CA PHE A 283 -14.68 4.38 21.16
C PHE A 283 -14.88 5.47 22.22
N ILE A 284 -15.05 6.73 21.81
CA ILE A 284 -15.36 7.83 22.72
C ILE A 284 -16.71 7.54 23.41
N GLY A 285 -17.74 7.17 22.66
CA GLY A 285 -19.05 6.81 23.23
C GLY A 285 -18.95 5.67 24.25
N ALA A 286 -18.21 4.60 23.91
CA ALA A 286 -17.98 3.47 24.82
C ALA A 286 -17.21 3.89 26.07
N PHE A 287 -16.17 4.73 25.94
CA PHE A 287 -15.41 5.24 27.07
C PHE A 287 -16.29 6.06 28.02
N PHE A 288 -17.05 7.02 27.50
CA PHE A 288 -17.91 7.87 28.33
C PHE A 288 -19.05 7.07 28.98
N CYS A 289 -19.70 6.16 28.25
CA CYS A 289 -20.84 5.40 28.78
C CYS A 289 -20.42 4.22 29.68
N CYS A 290 -19.30 3.55 29.41
CA CYS A 290 -18.91 2.33 30.12
C CYS A 290 -17.79 2.51 31.15
N ILE A 291 -17.07 3.65 31.13
CA ILE A 291 -15.98 3.93 32.08
C ILE A 291 -16.29 5.19 32.88
N VAL A 292 -16.55 6.32 32.20
CA VAL A 292 -16.73 7.60 32.90
C VAL A 292 -18.06 7.65 33.67
N ALA A 293 -19.18 7.34 33.02
CA ALA A 293 -20.50 7.37 33.67
C ALA A 293 -20.60 6.44 34.90
N PRO A 294 -20.11 5.17 34.87
CA PRO A 294 -20.08 4.32 36.06
C PRO A 294 -19.22 4.87 37.19
N SER A 295 -18.11 5.57 36.89
CA SER A 295 -17.30 6.20 37.93
C SER A 295 -18.00 7.38 38.61
N TYR A 296 -18.83 8.12 37.87
CA TYR A 296 -19.68 9.19 38.42
C TYR A 296 -20.79 8.62 39.32
N ILE A 297 -21.38 7.50 38.91
CA ILE A 297 -22.36 6.76 39.72
C ILE A 297 -21.69 6.26 41.02
N LYS A 298 -20.50 5.65 40.92
CA LYS A 298 -19.74 5.16 42.08
C LYS A 298 -19.32 6.28 43.03
N ALA A 299 -19.06 7.47 42.50
CA ALA A 299 -18.69 8.65 43.27
C ALA A 299 -19.90 9.50 43.72
N GLU A 300 -21.13 8.97 43.60
CA GLU A 300 -22.39 9.59 44.04
C GLU A 300 -22.57 11.03 43.52
N LYS A 301 -22.15 11.27 42.27
CA LYS A 301 -22.28 12.59 41.63
C LYS A 301 -23.75 12.89 41.28
N PRO A 302 -24.16 14.18 41.27
CA PRO A 302 -25.52 14.59 40.88
C PRO A 302 -25.98 13.99 39.55
N GLU A 303 -27.24 13.56 39.49
CA GLU A 303 -27.82 12.86 38.33
C GLU A 303 -27.72 13.67 37.04
N LEU A 304 -27.90 14.99 37.10
CA LEU A 304 -27.79 15.88 35.94
C LEU A 304 -26.38 15.87 35.35
N LEU A 305 -25.34 15.83 36.19
CA LEU A 305 -23.95 15.78 35.74
C LEU A 305 -23.63 14.42 35.11
N THR A 306 -24.09 13.34 35.73
CA THR A 306 -23.94 11.98 35.19
C THR A 306 -24.67 11.83 33.84
N ALA A 307 -25.89 12.36 33.72
CA ALA A 307 -26.64 12.40 32.47
C ALA A 307 -25.90 13.23 31.40
N GLY A 308 -25.30 14.36 31.78
CA GLY A 308 -24.46 15.17 30.89
C GLY A 308 -23.27 14.39 30.33
N VAL A 309 -22.57 13.62 31.17
CA VAL A 309 -21.44 12.77 30.75
C VAL A 309 -21.90 11.68 29.76
N VAL A 310 -23.05 11.05 30.00
CA VAL A 310 -23.62 10.06 29.07
C VAL A 310 -23.96 10.72 27.73
N LEU A 311 -24.58 11.91 27.75
CA LEU A 311 -24.89 12.67 26.53
C LEU A 311 -23.62 13.08 25.77
N CYS A 312 -22.54 13.44 26.45
CA CYS A 312 -21.23 13.71 25.82
C CYS A 312 -20.69 12.52 25.02
N GLY A 313 -20.96 11.28 25.47
CA GLY A 313 -20.63 10.07 24.72
C GLY A 313 -21.56 9.77 23.55
N ILE A 314 -22.87 9.95 23.75
CA ILE A 314 -23.91 9.55 22.78
C ILE A 314 -24.05 10.54 21.61
N ILE A 315 -24.04 11.84 21.88
CA ILE A 315 -24.30 12.88 20.88
C ILE A 315 -23.32 12.80 19.70
N PRO A 316 -21.99 12.70 19.89
CA PRO A 316 -21.05 12.57 18.78
C PRO A 316 -21.29 11.33 17.92
N VAL A 317 -21.63 10.18 18.53
CA VAL A 317 -21.92 8.93 17.81
C VAL A 317 -23.15 9.09 16.92
N ILE A 318 -24.24 9.64 17.46
CA ILE A 318 -25.48 9.90 16.71
C ILE A 318 -25.22 10.91 15.60
N PHE A 319 -24.54 12.01 15.90
CA PHE A 319 -24.26 13.07 14.95
C PHE A 319 -23.40 12.57 13.78
N VAL A 320 -22.26 11.93 14.06
CA VAL A 320 -21.38 11.39 13.01
C VAL A 320 -22.10 10.33 12.19
N THR A 321 -22.81 9.41 12.84
CA THR A 321 -23.62 8.41 12.12
C THR A 321 -24.64 9.07 11.22
N TYR A 322 -25.34 10.09 11.70
CA TYR A 322 -26.34 10.82 10.94
C TYR A 322 -25.74 11.51 9.72
N ILE A 323 -24.69 12.32 9.86
CA ILE A 323 -24.14 13.10 8.73
C ILE A 323 -23.44 12.23 7.69
N THR A 324 -22.83 11.12 8.11
CA THR A 324 -22.03 10.26 7.22
C THR A 324 -22.81 9.08 6.64
N SER A 325 -24.03 8.78 7.11
CA SER A 325 -24.83 7.66 6.62
C SER A 325 -25.11 7.66 5.10
N PRO A 326 -25.36 8.80 4.43
CA PRO A 326 -25.70 8.78 3.01
C PRO A 326 -24.46 8.67 2.11
N PHE A 327 -23.25 8.82 2.65
CA PHE A 327 -22.02 8.88 1.85
C PHE A 327 -21.76 7.58 1.08
N VAL A 328 -21.68 7.71 -0.25
CA VAL A 328 -21.38 6.61 -1.16
C VAL A 328 -19.87 6.50 -1.34
N THR A 329 -19.34 5.30 -1.08
CA THR A 329 -17.91 5.00 -1.24
C THR A 329 -17.60 4.57 -2.67
N HIS A 330 -18.42 3.67 -3.22
CA HIS A 330 -18.26 3.10 -4.56
C HIS A 330 -19.61 2.88 -5.24
N ILE A 331 -19.61 2.93 -6.56
CA ILE A 331 -20.75 2.53 -7.39
C ILE A 331 -20.25 1.52 -8.42
N HIS A 332 -20.96 0.39 -8.52
CA HIS A 332 -20.75 -0.60 -9.56
C HIS A 332 -21.94 -0.59 -10.53
N VAL A 333 -21.64 -0.69 -11.83
CA VAL A 333 -22.62 -1.04 -12.85
C VAL A 333 -22.50 -2.52 -13.16
N HIS A 334 -23.64 -3.19 -13.39
CA HIS A 334 -23.69 -4.59 -13.81
C HIS A 334 -23.92 -4.63 -15.31
N LEU A 335 -22.94 -5.18 -16.03
CA LEU A 335 -22.94 -5.22 -17.49
C LEU A 335 -23.54 -6.54 -17.99
N PRO A 336 -24.48 -6.50 -18.96
CA PRO A 336 -24.96 -7.71 -19.61
C PRO A 336 -23.85 -8.36 -20.44
N ALA A 337 -23.97 -9.67 -20.69
CA ALA A 337 -22.97 -10.46 -21.43
C ALA A 337 -22.49 -9.80 -22.73
N TYR A 338 -23.39 -9.28 -23.56
CA TYR A 338 -23.01 -8.65 -24.84
C TYR A 338 -22.15 -7.38 -24.65
N ALA A 339 -22.39 -6.60 -23.58
CA ALA A 339 -21.69 -5.34 -23.30
C ALA A 339 -20.27 -5.55 -22.75
N ARG A 340 -19.91 -6.80 -22.43
CA ARG A 340 -18.62 -7.17 -21.83
C ARG A 340 -17.58 -7.67 -22.83
N THR A 341 -17.92 -7.65 -24.12
CA THR A 341 -17.12 -8.22 -25.20
C THR A 341 -15.96 -7.33 -25.62
N SER A 342 -16.12 -6.00 -25.63
CA SER A 342 -15.06 -5.04 -25.93
C SER A 342 -15.40 -3.62 -25.46
N ARG A 343 -14.39 -2.76 -25.32
CA ARG A 343 -14.56 -1.33 -24.96
C ARG A 343 -15.52 -0.56 -25.88
N PRO A 344 -15.47 -0.67 -27.22
CA PRO A 344 -16.41 0.04 -28.10
C PRO A 344 -17.86 -0.39 -27.90
N ILE A 345 -18.10 -1.67 -27.59
CA ILE A 345 -19.45 -2.19 -27.34
C ILE A 345 -19.96 -1.69 -25.99
N LEU A 346 -19.10 -1.65 -24.96
CA LEU A 346 -19.41 -1.00 -23.69
C LEU A 346 -19.80 0.46 -23.90
N GLU A 347 -19.03 1.23 -24.68
CA GLU A 347 -19.35 2.63 -24.96
C GLU A 347 -20.72 2.80 -25.61
N ARG A 348 -21.07 1.96 -26.58
CA ARG A 348 -22.41 1.97 -27.20
C ARG A 348 -23.51 1.63 -26.19
N PHE A 349 -23.28 0.64 -25.33
CA PHE A 349 -24.22 0.27 -24.27
C PHE A 349 -24.44 1.42 -23.29
N ILE A 350 -23.38 2.06 -22.79
CA ILE A 350 -23.49 3.18 -21.85
C ILE A 350 -24.13 4.40 -22.52
N LYS A 351 -23.80 4.69 -23.78
CA LYS A 351 -24.44 5.77 -24.55
C LYS A 351 -25.93 5.58 -24.69
N ASN A 352 -26.45 4.35 -24.64
CA ASN A 352 -27.87 4.02 -24.69
C ASN A 352 -28.34 3.25 -23.44
N LEU A 353 -27.84 3.64 -22.27
CA LEU A 353 -28.08 2.90 -21.03
C LEU A 353 -29.58 2.75 -20.69
N PRO A 354 -30.10 1.51 -20.60
CA PRO A 354 -31.47 1.27 -20.16
C PRO A 354 -31.70 1.71 -18.71
N PRO A 355 -32.88 2.29 -18.36
CA PRO A 355 -33.24 2.59 -16.98
C PRO A 355 -33.20 1.38 -16.04
N THR A 356 -33.45 0.19 -16.57
CA THR A 356 -33.41 -1.11 -15.88
C THR A 356 -32.00 -1.65 -15.66
N THR A 357 -30.95 -0.89 -16.01
CA THR A 357 -29.57 -1.35 -15.78
C THR A 357 -29.30 -1.47 -14.27
N PRO A 358 -28.82 -2.62 -13.77
CA PRO A 358 -28.57 -2.79 -12.35
C PRO A 358 -27.34 -1.99 -11.89
N LEU A 359 -27.47 -1.33 -10.75
CA LEU A 359 -26.42 -0.61 -10.03
C LEU A 359 -26.28 -1.16 -8.61
N THR A 360 -25.06 -1.17 -8.10
CA THR A 360 -24.79 -1.39 -6.67
C THR A 360 -24.06 -0.19 -6.08
N LEU A 361 -24.74 0.51 -5.18
CA LEU A 361 -24.18 1.61 -4.41
C LEU A 361 -23.70 1.09 -3.06
N THR A 362 -22.47 1.41 -2.67
CA THR A 362 -21.90 1.04 -1.38
C THR A 362 -21.87 2.25 -0.45
N THR A 363 -22.56 2.16 0.68
CA THR A 363 -22.48 3.11 1.80
C THR A 363 -21.83 2.44 3.01
N MET A 364 -21.69 3.14 4.14
CA MET A 364 -21.09 2.57 5.36
C MET A 364 -22.06 2.62 6.54
N SER A 365 -22.11 1.55 7.33
CA SER A 365 -22.87 1.49 8.59
C SER A 365 -22.25 2.40 9.66
N ALA A 366 -22.87 2.50 10.84
CA ALA A 366 -22.34 3.23 11.98
C ALA A 366 -20.96 2.69 12.44
N ILE A 367 -20.73 1.38 12.32
CA ILE A 367 -19.47 0.69 12.67
C ILE A 367 -18.52 0.54 11.46
N SER A 368 -18.64 1.42 10.45
CA SER A 368 -17.80 1.39 9.24
C SER A 368 -17.90 0.12 8.38
N LYS A 369 -18.87 -0.76 8.62
CA LYS A 369 -19.12 -1.95 7.79
C LYS A 369 -19.77 -1.53 6.45
N PRO A 370 -19.29 -2.01 5.28
CA PRO A 370 -19.91 -1.71 4.00
C PRO A 370 -21.38 -2.17 3.94
N ARG A 371 -22.25 -1.33 3.39
CA ARG A 371 -23.67 -1.61 3.11
C ARG A 371 -23.92 -1.49 1.61
N TYR A 372 -24.26 -2.61 0.99
CA TYR A 372 -24.57 -2.69 -0.44
C TYR A 372 -26.06 -2.45 -0.67
N SER A 373 -26.38 -1.57 -1.62
CA SER A 373 -27.74 -1.29 -2.07
C SER A 373 -27.82 -1.57 -3.56
N SER A 374 -28.57 -2.60 -3.94
CA SER A 374 -28.84 -2.94 -5.35
C SER A 374 -30.12 -2.26 -5.80
N MET A 375 -30.07 -1.59 -6.94
CA MET A 375 -31.19 -0.86 -7.54
C MET A 375 -30.99 -0.74 -9.04
N HIS A 376 -31.97 -0.29 -9.79
CA HIS A 376 -31.78 0.06 -11.19
C HIS A 376 -31.32 1.52 -11.34
N ALA A 377 -30.65 1.83 -12.44
CA ALA A 377 -30.21 3.18 -12.76
C ALA A 377 -31.38 4.18 -12.84
N GLY A 378 -32.60 3.71 -13.14
CA GLY A 378 -33.82 4.50 -13.12
C GLY A 378 -34.45 4.77 -11.77
N ASP A 379 -34.06 4.05 -10.73
CA ASP A 379 -34.63 4.23 -9.41
C ASP A 379 -34.04 5.45 -8.68
N LEU A 380 -32.89 5.95 -9.15
CA LEU A 380 -32.21 7.12 -8.60
C LEU A 380 -32.86 8.42 -9.10
N SER A 381 -33.30 9.24 -8.15
CA SER A 381 -33.82 10.58 -8.40
C SER A 381 -32.93 11.63 -7.71
N PRO A 382 -32.57 12.73 -8.40
CA PRO A 382 -31.78 13.79 -7.81
C PRO A 382 -32.62 14.58 -6.79
N VAL A 383 -32.02 14.97 -5.67
CA VAL A 383 -32.68 15.78 -4.65
C VAL A 383 -31.63 16.65 -3.94
N ARG A 384 -32.03 17.72 -3.27
CA ARG A 384 -31.14 18.42 -2.34
C ARG A 384 -31.76 18.39 -0.94
N ARG A 385 -31.21 17.58 -0.04
CA ARG A 385 -31.68 17.46 1.36
C ARG A 385 -30.49 17.51 2.33
N ARG A 386 -30.77 17.75 3.62
CA ARG A 386 -29.78 17.74 4.71
C ARG A 386 -28.54 18.59 4.39
N LEU A 387 -28.76 19.89 4.14
CA LEU A 387 -27.69 20.85 3.80
C LEU A 387 -26.81 20.43 2.59
N GLY A 388 -27.35 19.61 1.68
CA GLY A 388 -26.61 19.10 0.53
C GLY A 388 -25.85 17.79 0.77
N LEU A 389 -25.96 17.20 1.95
CA LEU A 389 -25.40 15.87 2.28
C LEU A 389 -26.26 14.71 1.75
N ILE A 390 -27.30 15.00 0.96
CA ILE A 390 -28.08 14.00 0.23
C ILE A 390 -28.34 14.61 -1.15
N ASN A 391 -27.82 13.96 -2.18
CA ASN A 391 -28.01 14.37 -3.58
C ASN A 391 -28.80 13.38 -4.43
N TYR A 392 -28.96 12.13 -4.00
CA TYR A 392 -29.84 11.16 -4.66
C TYR A 392 -30.71 10.41 -3.66
N VAL A 393 -31.91 10.04 -4.09
CA VAL A 393 -32.85 9.18 -3.36
C VAL A 393 -33.39 8.08 -4.26
N ARG A 394 -33.86 7.00 -3.64
CA ARG A 394 -34.66 5.96 -4.30
C ARG A 394 -35.88 5.62 -3.46
N ASP A 395 -36.91 5.07 -4.08
CA ASP A 395 -38.02 4.48 -3.32
C ASP A 395 -37.54 3.20 -2.62
N THR A 396 -37.99 3.02 -1.39
CA THR A 396 -37.66 1.88 -0.54
C THR A 396 -38.89 1.25 0.10
N LYS A 397 -40.10 1.73 -0.18
CA LYS A 397 -41.34 1.25 0.47
C LYS A 397 -41.56 -0.23 0.25
N GLU A 398 -41.56 -0.68 -1.01
CA GLU A 398 -41.75 -2.09 -1.36
C GLU A 398 -40.64 -2.98 -0.82
N GLU A 399 -39.38 -2.54 -0.92
CA GLU A 399 -38.25 -3.29 -0.41
C GLU A 399 -38.31 -3.45 1.11
N ASN A 400 -38.73 -2.41 1.83
CA ASN A 400 -38.90 -2.47 3.28
C ASN A 400 -40.10 -3.33 3.69
N ALA A 401 -41.19 -3.35 2.91
CA ALA A 401 -42.34 -4.21 3.17
C ALA A 401 -41.98 -5.71 3.06
N ARG A 402 -41.04 -6.06 2.17
CA ARG A 402 -40.54 -7.44 2.01
C ARG A 402 -39.46 -7.82 3.04
N ARG A 403 -38.86 -6.85 3.73
CA ARG A 403 -37.78 -7.09 4.71
C ARG A 403 -38.37 -7.56 6.05
N LYS A 404 -37.71 -8.54 6.66
CA LYS A 404 -38.06 -9.03 8.00
C LYS A 404 -37.75 -7.98 9.06
N TRP A 405 -38.46 -7.99 10.19
CA TRP A 405 -38.36 -6.99 11.26
C TRP A 405 -36.94 -6.81 11.84
N TYR A 406 -36.13 -7.87 11.82
CA TYR A 406 -34.73 -7.85 12.30
C TYR A 406 -33.72 -7.36 11.27
N MET A 407 -34.13 -7.14 10.01
CA MET A 407 -33.26 -6.58 8.98
C MET A 407 -33.25 -5.06 9.07
N PHE A 408 -32.08 -4.45 8.86
CA PHE A 408 -32.01 -3.00 8.73
C PHE A 408 -32.92 -2.51 7.60
N ARG A 409 -33.49 -1.32 7.75
CA ARG A 409 -34.21 -0.64 6.66
C ARG A 409 -33.29 -0.46 5.44
N ALA A 410 -33.89 -0.54 4.26
CA ALA A 410 -33.25 -0.29 2.98
C ALA A 410 -32.70 1.14 2.94
N VAL A 411 -31.50 1.31 2.39
CA VAL A 411 -30.88 2.63 2.23
C VAL A 411 -31.56 3.33 1.07
N GLY A 412 -32.16 4.49 1.33
CA GLY A 412 -32.90 5.28 0.32
C GLY A 412 -32.33 6.67 0.06
N LYS A 413 -31.23 7.05 0.73
CA LYS A 413 -30.63 8.39 0.67
C LYS A 413 -29.14 8.22 0.42
N PHE A 414 -28.64 8.93 -0.59
CA PHE A 414 -27.27 8.81 -1.05
C PHE A 414 -26.64 10.18 -1.25
N TYR A 415 -25.34 10.24 -1.01
CA TYR A 415 -24.47 11.34 -1.29
C TYR A 415 -23.31 10.83 -2.14
N VAL A 416 -23.36 11.16 -3.43
CA VAL A 416 -22.30 10.86 -4.39
C VAL A 416 -21.52 12.15 -4.63
N GLN A 417 -20.25 12.19 -4.25
CA GLN A 417 -19.47 13.41 -4.34
C GLN A 417 -19.09 13.72 -5.79
N ASP A 418 -19.33 14.95 -6.24
CA ASP A 418 -18.84 15.38 -7.55
C ASP A 418 -17.31 15.44 -7.57
N LYS A 419 -16.70 14.93 -8.64
CA LYS A 419 -15.27 15.12 -8.87
C LYS A 419 -15.03 16.62 -9.04
N ARG A 420 -14.17 17.22 -8.20
CA ARG A 420 -13.62 18.55 -8.50
C ARG A 420 -12.86 18.46 -9.83
N PRO A 421 -12.95 19.46 -10.71
CA PRO A 421 -12.10 19.50 -11.89
C PRO A 421 -10.64 19.44 -11.43
N GLN A 422 -9.97 18.32 -11.71
CA GLN A 422 -8.54 18.21 -11.47
C GLN A 422 -7.84 18.96 -12.61
N THR A 423 -7.08 20.00 -12.26
CA THR A 423 -6.13 20.62 -13.18
C THR A 423 -5.21 19.51 -13.68
N ARG A 424 -5.34 19.14 -14.96
CA ARG A 424 -4.51 18.07 -15.55
C ARG A 424 -3.05 18.53 -15.51
N VAL A 425 -2.25 17.94 -14.63
CA VAL A 425 -0.80 18.13 -14.66
C VAL A 425 -0.25 17.33 -15.83
N ARG A 426 0.47 18.00 -16.74
CA ARG A 426 0.88 17.54 -18.09
C ARG A 426 1.59 16.17 -18.16
N TYR A 427 2.03 15.61 -17.03
CA TYR A 427 2.79 14.36 -16.95
C TYR A 427 2.12 13.21 -16.17
N GLN A 428 0.86 13.34 -15.74
CA GLN A 428 0.18 12.27 -15.01
C GLN A 428 -0.48 11.26 -15.96
N LYS A 429 0.27 10.24 -16.40
CA LYS A 429 -0.29 9.08 -17.11
C LYS A 429 -0.99 8.18 -16.09
N LYS A 430 -2.30 8.36 -15.90
CA LYS A 430 -3.10 7.54 -14.99
C LYS A 430 -3.90 6.52 -15.79
N THR A 431 -3.60 5.23 -15.60
CA THR A 431 -4.58 4.17 -15.83
C THR A 431 -5.61 4.27 -14.70
N ASP A 432 -6.65 5.09 -14.88
CA ASP A 432 -7.75 5.14 -13.92
C ASP A 432 -8.41 3.76 -13.88
N LYS A 433 -8.26 3.04 -12.76
CA LYS A 433 -8.94 1.76 -12.49
C LYS A 433 -10.46 1.91 -12.29
N VAL A 434 -10.99 3.11 -12.56
CA VAL A 434 -12.39 3.49 -12.36
C VAL A 434 -12.85 4.17 -13.64
N ASP A 435 -13.84 3.59 -14.30
CA ASP A 435 -14.45 4.13 -15.51
C ASP A 435 -15.40 5.28 -15.17
N GLY A 436 -14.83 6.36 -14.64
CA GLY A 436 -15.57 7.50 -14.08
C GLY A 436 -16.52 8.18 -15.07
N TRP A 437 -16.17 8.18 -16.35
CA TRP A 437 -17.00 8.73 -17.42
C TRP A 437 -18.37 8.06 -17.51
N ILE A 438 -18.48 6.78 -17.11
CA ILE A 438 -19.75 6.05 -17.12
C ILE A 438 -20.71 6.64 -16.09
N TRP A 439 -20.21 7.02 -14.91
CA TRP A 439 -21.03 7.68 -13.90
C TRP A 439 -21.49 9.06 -14.38
N ASP A 440 -20.66 9.81 -15.09
CA ASP A 440 -21.03 11.11 -15.64
C ASP A 440 -22.21 10.99 -16.63
N VAL A 441 -22.18 9.97 -17.51
CA VAL A 441 -23.30 9.67 -18.44
C VAL A 441 -24.56 9.23 -17.69
N ILE A 442 -24.42 8.39 -16.65
CA ILE A 442 -25.55 7.97 -15.81
C ILE A 442 -26.18 9.17 -15.11
N LYS A 443 -25.35 10.05 -14.54
CA LYS A 443 -25.77 11.27 -13.86
C LYS A 443 -26.56 12.18 -14.81
N GLU A 444 -26.03 12.46 -15.99
CA GLU A 444 -26.70 13.26 -17.01
C GLU A 444 -28.07 12.68 -17.39
N ARG A 445 -28.17 11.35 -17.53
CA ARG A 445 -29.44 10.67 -17.82
C ARG A 445 -30.43 10.73 -16.65
N ILE A 446 -29.96 10.64 -15.41
CA ILE A 446 -30.80 10.81 -14.21
C ILE A 446 -31.36 12.24 -14.18
N ASP A 447 -30.50 13.24 -14.38
CA ASP A 447 -30.88 14.65 -14.36
C ASP A 447 -31.85 14.98 -15.49
N ASN A 448 -31.60 14.50 -16.72
CA ASN A 448 -32.50 14.67 -17.86
C ASN A 448 -33.88 14.02 -17.65
N ARG A 449 -33.96 12.85 -17.00
CA ARG A 449 -35.24 12.23 -16.67
C ARG A 449 -35.99 13.00 -15.60
N ALA A 450 -35.28 13.52 -14.60
CA ALA A 450 -35.87 14.36 -13.56
C ALA A 450 -36.44 15.66 -14.15
N LEU A 451 -35.71 16.30 -15.07
CA LEU A 451 -36.19 17.48 -15.82
C LEU A 451 -37.43 17.16 -16.66
N LYS A 452 -37.44 16.04 -17.38
CA LYS A 452 -38.62 15.59 -18.16
C LYS A 452 -39.83 15.29 -17.26
N ALA A 453 -39.61 14.73 -16.07
CA ALA A 453 -40.68 14.46 -15.10
C ALA A 453 -41.23 15.73 -14.44
N ALA A 454 -40.42 16.78 -14.33
CA ALA A 454 -40.79 18.09 -13.77
C ALA A 454 -41.41 19.04 -14.81
N SER A 455 -41.35 18.73 -16.11
CA SER A 455 -41.92 19.56 -17.17
C SER A 455 -43.46 19.55 -17.14
N PRO A 456 -44.14 20.72 -17.15
CA PRO A 456 -45.59 20.82 -17.04
C PRO A 456 -46.36 20.36 -18.30
N TYR A 457 -45.69 20.02 -19.41
CA TYR A 457 -46.31 19.55 -20.65
C TYR A 457 -46.36 18.01 -20.74
N LYS A 458 -46.97 17.33 -19.75
CA LYS A 458 -47.42 15.94 -19.92
C LYS A 458 -48.86 15.93 -20.41
N GLY A 459 -49.03 16.09 -21.72
CA GLY A 459 -50.27 15.73 -22.40
C GLY A 459 -50.42 14.21 -22.41
N ASN A 460 -51.63 13.74 -22.07
CA ASN A 460 -52.07 12.37 -22.31
C ASN A 460 -51.71 11.94 -23.74
N VAL A 461 -51.01 10.82 -23.86
CA VAL A 461 -51.06 10.01 -25.08
C VAL A 461 -51.56 8.65 -24.66
N SER A 462 -52.88 8.50 -24.77
CA SER A 462 -53.55 7.21 -24.84
C SER A 462 -53.06 6.48 -26.09
N ILE A 463 -52.74 5.20 -25.94
CA ILE A 463 -53.02 4.19 -26.98
C ILE A 463 -53.93 3.17 -26.30
#